data_AF-A0A6N6KN11-F1
#
_entry.id   AF-A0A6N6KN11-F1
#
_cell.length_a   1.000
_cell.length_b   1.000
_cell.length_c   1.000
_cell.angle_alpha   90.00
_cell.angle_beta   90.00
_cell.angle_gamma   90.00
#
_symmetry.space_group_name_H-M   'P 1'
#
loop_
_entity.id
_entity.type
_entity.pdbx_description
1 polymer ?
#
loop_
_entity_poly.entity_id
_entity_poly.type
_entity_poly.pdbx_seq_one_letter_code
_entity_poly.pdbx_strand_id
1 'polypeptide(L)'
;GPNMLSINNETYALLPDPDTIYYFYNSIKLFYQNGGGDAYIVSVGSYGKPSGKPLQQGSVLVNSNVKLNDLLQGLETLKNEQEPTMYICPEATLLNVANNGTLMEQMLLQNSTMNTAISIFDIIGAKNPDPLLFSQDIQTFRNHTGTVGLNFGVAYYPFIGTTIMQPEDLDYTNLFGGKTEPLKELLSPPAAPNSKVEMVLKKMEDPDNKELVGELHKQLLLTSSEYKLIMDKVLQDANLLPPSGGMAGIITLVDNSEGVWKAPANVSMSSATDLPINLTDAQQSGLNVDAISGKSVNAIRSFPGQGILVWGARTLDGNSMDWKYIPVRRTITFLEQSCKLAARAYVFQPNDQNTWQAVTSMIESFLTSIWKQGGLAGAKASDAFSVHCGLGKTMTAQDILDGYMKINIHVAITHPAEFIIISFSQQMAQS
;
A
#
# COMPACT_ATOMS: atom_id res chain seq x y z
N GLY A 1 13.43 22.77 1.85
CA GLY A 1 12.65 21.52 1.95
C GLY A 1 11.83 21.32 0.70
N PRO A 2 11.26 20.14 0.47
CA PRO A 2 10.52 19.82 -0.76
C PRO A 2 9.40 20.81 -1.02
N ASN A 3 8.71 21.37 -0.01
CA ASN A 3 7.56 22.27 -0.21
C ASN A 3 7.88 23.78 -0.17
N MET A 4 9.14 24.19 -0.41
CA MET A 4 9.49 25.61 -0.46
C MET A 4 9.44 26.14 -1.89
N LEU A 5 8.97 27.38 -2.05
CA LEU A 5 8.92 28.10 -3.32
C LEU A 5 9.45 29.53 -3.13
N SER A 6 10.13 30.06 -4.14
CA SER A 6 10.63 31.43 -4.14
C SER A 6 9.83 32.27 -5.14
N ILE A 7 9.16 33.31 -4.65
CA ILE A 7 8.36 34.25 -5.44
C ILE A 7 8.81 35.65 -5.04
N ASN A 8 9.14 36.50 -6.01
CA ASN A 8 9.53 37.91 -5.77
C ASN A 8 10.65 38.07 -4.71
N ASN A 9 11.66 37.19 -4.73
CA ASN A 9 12.76 37.12 -3.76
C ASN A 9 12.36 36.79 -2.30
N GLU A 10 11.11 36.45 -2.06
CA GLU A 10 10.63 35.92 -0.81
C GLU A 10 10.46 34.41 -0.89
N THR A 11 10.63 33.74 0.24
CA THR A 11 10.52 32.28 0.32
C THR A 11 9.23 31.91 1.05
N TYR A 12 8.40 31.12 0.40
CA TYR A 12 7.12 30.63 0.89
C TYR A 12 7.17 29.12 1.09
N ALA A 13 6.36 28.63 2.03
CA ALA A 13 6.09 27.21 2.19
C ALA A 13 4.69 26.89 1.66
N LEU A 14 4.57 25.90 0.78
CA LEU A 14 3.29 25.38 0.35
C LEU A 14 2.77 24.39 1.42
N LEU A 15 1.68 24.76 2.09
CA LEU A 15 1.10 23.99 3.18
C LEU A 15 -0.40 23.80 2.90
N PRO A 16 -0.88 22.55 2.77
CA PRO A 16 -2.29 22.29 2.50
C PRO A 16 -3.16 22.59 3.73
N ASP A 17 -4.45 22.81 3.52
CA ASP A 17 -5.45 22.63 4.58
C ASP A 17 -5.61 21.11 4.81
N PRO A 18 -5.21 20.57 5.98
CA PRO A 18 -5.19 19.13 6.20
C PRO A 18 -6.58 18.49 6.08
N ASP A 19 -7.65 19.25 6.33
CA ASP A 19 -9.03 18.75 6.31
C ASP A 19 -9.59 18.56 4.89
N THR A 20 -8.83 19.01 3.88
CA THR A 20 -9.14 18.86 2.45
C THR A 20 -8.40 17.71 1.78
N ILE A 21 -7.48 17.05 2.49
CA ILE A 21 -6.64 15.99 1.93
C ILE A 21 -7.27 14.62 2.12
N TYR A 22 -7.46 13.90 1.02
CA TYR A 22 -7.94 12.51 0.96
C TYR A 22 -7.15 11.77 -0.12
N TYR A 23 -6.84 10.49 0.09
CA TYR A 23 -5.96 9.73 -0.81
C TYR A 23 -6.71 8.71 -1.66
N PHE A 24 -7.85 8.20 -1.19
CA PHE A 24 -8.54 7.03 -1.73
C PHE A 24 -8.72 7.06 -3.24
N TYR A 25 -9.24 8.17 -3.78
CA TYR A 25 -9.51 8.30 -5.22
C TYR A 25 -8.24 8.14 -6.06
N ASN A 26 -7.15 8.81 -5.68
CA ASN A 26 -5.88 8.71 -6.40
C ASN A 26 -5.18 7.37 -6.13
N SER A 27 -5.35 6.77 -4.95
CA SER A 27 -4.87 5.42 -4.64
C SER A 27 -5.55 4.35 -5.50
N ILE A 28 -6.84 4.50 -5.83
CA ILE A 28 -7.55 3.62 -6.76
C ILE A 28 -7.00 3.75 -8.18
N LYS A 29 -6.78 4.99 -8.66
CA LYS A 29 -6.14 5.20 -9.96
C LYS A 29 -4.77 4.52 -10.01
N LEU A 30 -3.98 4.66 -8.94
CA LEU A 30 -2.66 4.06 -8.83
C LEU A 30 -2.71 2.53 -8.80
N PHE A 31 -3.69 1.95 -8.09
CA PHE A 31 -3.95 0.51 -8.09
C PHE A 31 -4.17 -0.03 -9.51
N TYR A 32 -5.09 0.58 -10.27
CA TYR A 32 -5.37 0.12 -11.63
C TYR A 32 -4.21 0.34 -12.61
N GLN A 33 -3.48 1.45 -12.48
CA GLN A 33 -2.29 1.69 -13.31
C GLN A 33 -1.16 0.69 -13.07
N ASN A 34 -1.17 0.00 -11.92
CA ASN A 34 -0.18 -1.00 -11.54
C ASN A 34 -0.68 -2.45 -11.71
N GLY A 35 -1.77 -2.67 -12.46
CA GLY A 35 -2.27 -4.01 -12.77
C GLY A 35 -3.34 -4.54 -11.79
N GLY A 36 -3.98 -3.64 -11.04
CA GLY A 36 -5.13 -3.95 -10.22
C GLY A 36 -6.29 -4.58 -11.03
N GLY A 37 -6.98 -5.53 -10.40
CA GLY A 37 -8.17 -6.21 -10.92
C GLY A 37 -9.43 -5.81 -10.17
N ASP A 38 -10.32 -6.76 -9.89
CA ASP A 38 -11.55 -6.50 -9.14
C ASP A 38 -11.24 -5.99 -7.72
N ALA A 39 -11.96 -4.95 -7.30
CA ALA A 39 -11.77 -4.31 -6.00
C ALA A 39 -13.11 -4.06 -5.31
N TYR A 40 -13.15 -4.41 -4.02
CA TYR A 40 -14.24 -4.08 -3.13
C TYR A 40 -14.01 -2.69 -2.53
N ILE A 41 -15.04 -1.84 -2.56
CA ILE A 41 -14.99 -0.48 -2.04
C ILE A 41 -15.89 -0.39 -0.82
N VAL A 42 -15.29 -0.21 0.36
CA VAL A 42 -16.01 0.07 1.60
C VAL A 42 -15.96 1.56 1.86
N SER A 43 -17.03 2.26 1.48
CA SER A 43 -17.16 3.70 1.74
C SER A 43 -17.48 3.94 3.21
N VAL A 44 -16.70 4.81 3.86
CA VAL A 44 -16.90 5.21 5.25
C VAL A 44 -16.81 6.72 5.39
N GLY A 45 -17.57 7.29 6.33
CA GLY A 45 -17.62 8.73 6.56
C GLY A 45 -18.08 9.52 5.32
N SER A 46 -17.75 10.81 5.30
CA SER A 46 -18.02 11.73 4.20
C SER A 46 -16.89 12.76 4.09
N TYR A 47 -16.74 13.40 2.93
CA TYR A 47 -15.89 14.59 2.81
C TYR A 47 -16.40 15.67 3.77
N GLY A 48 -15.57 16.04 4.74
CA GLY A 48 -15.90 17.08 5.71
C GLY A 48 -15.54 18.47 5.22
N LYS A 49 -15.82 19.48 6.07
CA LYS A 49 -15.51 20.87 5.75
C LYS A 49 -14.00 21.12 5.86
N PRO A 50 -13.44 22.02 5.03
CA PRO A 50 -12.09 22.53 5.23
C PRO A 50 -11.93 23.17 6.62
N SER A 51 -10.73 23.11 7.20
CA SER A 51 -10.42 23.81 8.46
C SER A 51 -10.28 25.32 8.26
N GLY A 52 -10.03 25.74 7.02
CA GLY A 52 -9.72 27.11 6.64
C GLY A 52 -8.32 27.56 7.09
N LYS A 53 -7.47 26.64 7.55
CA LYS A 53 -6.14 26.92 8.07
C LYS A 53 -5.10 26.00 7.43
N PRO A 54 -3.94 26.53 7.02
CA PRO A 54 -2.85 25.69 6.54
C PRO A 54 -2.30 24.82 7.67
N LEU A 55 -1.78 23.65 7.31
CA LEU A 55 -0.98 22.81 8.19
C LEU A 55 0.21 23.62 8.75
N GLN A 56 0.57 23.40 10.01
CA GLN A 56 1.78 23.99 10.58
C GLN A 56 3.02 23.31 10.00
N GLN A 57 4.02 24.10 9.61
CA GLN A 57 5.26 23.57 9.04
C GLN A 57 5.93 22.57 10.00
N GLY A 58 6.31 21.40 9.47
CA GLY A 58 6.93 20.32 10.24
C GLY A 58 5.94 19.49 11.08
N SER A 59 4.64 19.79 11.05
CA SER A 59 3.62 18.97 11.71
C SER A 59 3.20 17.79 10.85
N VAL A 60 2.82 16.69 11.49
CA VAL A 60 2.19 15.55 10.83
C VAL A 60 0.83 15.98 10.27
N LEU A 61 0.54 15.59 9.03
CA LEU A 61 -0.74 15.84 8.40
C LEU A 61 -1.80 14.94 9.04
N VAL A 62 -2.76 15.55 9.75
CA VAL A 62 -3.91 14.88 10.35
C VAL A 62 -5.18 15.53 9.83
N ASN A 63 -6.02 14.78 9.12
CA ASN A 63 -7.31 15.27 8.64
C ASN A 63 -8.34 15.03 9.74
N SER A 64 -8.91 16.12 10.28
CA SER A 64 -9.87 16.06 11.36
C SER A 64 -11.18 15.38 10.96
N ASN A 65 -11.51 15.32 9.67
CA ASN A 65 -12.70 14.68 9.14
C ASN A 65 -12.57 13.14 9.04
N VAL A 66 -11.35 12.60 9.06
CA VAL A 66 -11.12 11.15 9.04
C VAL A 66 -11.21 10.61 10.46
N LYS A 67 -12.21 9.76 10.75
CA LYS A 67 -12.48 9.24 12.08
C LYS A 67 -12.12 7.77 12.19
N LEU A 68 -11.44 7.40 13.28
CA LEU A 68 -11.12 6.01 13.60
C LEU A 68 -12.38 5.12 13.62
N ASN A 69 -13.46 5.59 14.24
CA ASN A 69 -14.69 4.82 14.36
C ASN A 69 -15.31 4.49 13.00
N ASP A 70 -15.27 5.42 12.04
CA ASP A 70 -15.81 5.20 10.70
C ASP A 70 -14.97 4.12 9.97
N LEU A 71 -13.64 4.19 10.09
CA LEU A 71 -12.74 3.20 9.50
C LEU A 71 -12.87 1.81 10.15
N LEU A 72 -13.05 1.75 11.47
CA LEU A 72 -13.31 0.50 12.19
C LEU A 72 -14.67 -0.12 11.80
N GLN A 73 -15.70 0.71 11.60
CA GLN A 73 -16.99 0.24 11.09
C GLN A 73 -16.83 -0.35 9.68
N GLY A 74 -16.08 0.31 8.80
CA GLY A 74 -15.75 -0.23 7.48
C GLY A 74 -15.03 -1.58 7.56
N LEU A 75 -14.01 -1.69 8.42
CA LEU A 75 -13.29 -2.94 8.65
C LEU A 75 -14.23 -4.06 9.12
N GLU A 76 -15.16 -3.76 10.03
CA GLU A 76 -16.14 -4.73 10.53
C GLU A 76 -17.03 -5.27 9.40
N THR A 77 -17.43 -4.42 8.43
CA THR A 77 -18.26 -4.88 7.31
C THR A 77 -17.57 -5.94 6.46
N LEU A 78 -16.25 -5.89 6.32
CA LEU A 78 -15.45 -6.85 5.56
C LEU A 78 -15.53 -8.28 6.12
N LYS A 79 -15.92 -8.47 7.39
CA LYS A 79 -16.11 -9.82 7.95
C LYS A 79 -17.22 -10.61 7.26
N ASN A 80 -18.14 -9.91 6.59
CA ASN A 80 -19.23 -10.53 5.85
C ASN A 80 -18.81 -10.97 4.44
N GLU A 81 -17.62 -10.59 3.99
CA GLU A 81 -17.10 -10.89 2.66
C GLU A 81 -15.90 -11.84 2.74
N GLN A 82 -15.85 -12.83 1.85
CA GLN A 82 -14.78 -13.84 1.82
C GLN A 82 -13.80 -13.66 0.66
N GLU A 83 -14.19 -12.89 -0.37
CA GLU A 83 -13.38 -12.69 -1.57
C GLU A 83 -12.19 -11.75 -1.38
N PRO A 84 -12.28 -10.65 -0.60
CA PRO A 84 -11.13 -9.77 -0.41
C PRO A 84 -9.90 -10.50 0.15
N THR A 85 -8.77 -10.44 -0.55
CA THR A 85 -7.49 -11.05 -0.14
C THR A 85 -6.44 -10.03 0.32
N MET A 86 -6.72 -8.74 0.19
CA MET A 86 -5.84 -7.65 0.60
C MET A 86 -6.69 -6.50 1.13
N TYR A 87 -6.28 -5.91 2.26
CA TYR A 87 -6.86 -4.69 2.81
C TYR A 87 -5.89 -3.53 2.66
N ILE A 88 -6.38 -2.42 2.13
CA ILE A 88 -5.66 -1.14 2.08
C ILE A 88 -6.54 -0.03 2.65
N CYS A 89 -5.94 0.92 3.35
CA CYS A 89 -6.64 2.09 3.89
C CYS A 89 -5.70 3.29 3.84
N PRO A 90 -5.58 3.97 2.69
CA PRO A 90 -4.60 5.05 2.54
C PRO A 90 -4.92 6.25 3.45
N GLU A 91 -6.19 6.48 3.77
CA GLU A 91 -6.68 7.43 4.79
C GLU A 91 -6.15 7.15 6.20
N ALA A 92 -5.69 5.93 6.50
CA ALA A 92 -5.16 5.61 7.82
C ALA A 92 -3.97 6.52 8.20
N THR A 93 -3.21 7.00 7.21
CA THR A 93 -2.09 7.96 7.42
C THR A 93 -2.55 9.37 7.78
N LEU A 94 -3.84 9.67 7.63
CA LEU A 94 -4.47 10.95 8.00
C LEU A 94 -5.00 10.95 9.44
N LEU A 95 -4.96 9.80 10.13
CA LEU A 95 -5.23 9.71 11.56
C LEU A 95 -4.01 10.18 12.36
N ASN A 96 -4.22 10.57 13.62
CA ASN A 96 -3.11 10.65 14.55
C ASN A 96 -2.50 9.25 14.81
N VAL A 97 -1.26 9.22 15.30
CA VAL A 97 -0.47 7.99 15.51
C VAL A 97 -1.19 6.95 16.37
N ALA A 98 -1.83 7.36 17.47
CA ALA A 98 -2.50 6.43 18.37
C ALA A 98 -3.70 5.75 17.68
N ASN A 99 -4.53 6.54 17.00
CA ASN A 99 -5.68 6.03 16.26
C ASN A 99 -5.27 5.15 15.09
N ASN A 100 -4.23 5.54 14.34
CA ASN A 100 -3.67 4.72 13.27
C ASN A 100 -3.18 3.36 13.82
N GLY A 101 -2.49 3.36 14.96
CA GLY A 101 -2.07 2.14 15.66
C GLY A 101 -3.24 1.22 16.01
N THR A 102 -4.30 1.78 16.61
CA THR A 102 -5.52 1.00 16.94
C THR A 102 -6.15 0.39 15.69
N LEU A 103 -6.24 1.13 14.57
CA LEU A 103 -6.77 0.58 13.32
C LEU A 103 -5.91 -0.57 12.80
N MET A 104 -4.58 -0.41 12.77
CA MET A 104 -3.67 -1.46 12.31
C MET A 104 -3.78 -2.73 13.16
N GLU A 105 -3.85 -2.59 14.48
CA GLU A 105 -4.06 -3.72 15.39
C GLU A 105 -5.34 -4.50 15.08
N GLN A 106 -6.45 -3.79 14.83
CA GLN A 106 -7.72 -4.43 14.50
C GLN A 106 -7.68 -5.09 13.11
N MET A 107 -7.03 -4.47 12.12
CA MET A 107 -6.84 -5.05 10.80
C MET A 107 -6.05 -6.37 10.88
N LEU A 108 -4.94 -6.37 11.61
CA LEU A 108 -4.11 -7.57 11.83
C LEU A 108 -4.85 -8.67 12.58
N LEU A 109 -5.61 -8.32 13.62
CA LEU A 109 -6.43 -9.26 14.38
C LEU A 109 -7.48 -9.91 13.48
N GLN A 110 -8.17 -9.11 12.65
CA GLN A 110 -9.16 -9.60 11.70
C GLN A 110 -8.54 -10.52 10.65
N ASN A 111 -7.41 -10.12 10.05
CA ASN A 111 -6.70 -10.97 9.09
C ASN A 111 -6.28 -12.31 9.70
N SER A 112 -5.78 -12.29 10.94
CA SER A 112 -5.36 -13.51 11.66
C SER A 112 -6.52 -14.43 12.02
N THR A 113 -7.70 -13.84 12.27
CA THR A 113 -8.90 -14.59 12.62
C THR A 113 -9.52 -15.22 11.37
N MET A 114 -9.66 -14.43 10.30
CA MET A 114 -10.31 -14.87 9.06
C MET A 114 -9.39 -15.74 8.19
N ASN A 115 -8.08 -15.49 8.22
CA ASN A 115 -7.09 -16.13 7.36
C ASN A 115 -7.44 -16.04 5.86
N THR A 116 -8.00 -14.92 5.43
CA THR A 116 -8.40 -14.67 4.02
C THR A 116 -7.57 -13.58 3.35
N ALA A 117 -7.06 -12.63 4.12
CA ALA A 117 -6.41 -11.44 3.59
C ALA A 117 -5.14 -11.05 4.36
N ILE A 118 -4.28 -10.27 3.71
CA ILE A 118 -3.23 -9.49 4.36
C ILE A 118 -3.60 -8.00 4.39
N SER A 119 -3.01 -7.22 5.29
CA SER A 119 -3.11 -5.76 5.29
C SER A 119 -1.83 -5.10 4.79
N ILE A 120 -1.98 -4.10 3.92
CA ILE A 120 -0.87 -3.30 3.41
C ILE A 120 -0.94 -1.92 4.04
N PHE A 121 0.10 -1.57 4.80
CA PHE A 121 0.18 -0.35 5.58
C PHE A 121 1.14 0.66 4.97
N ASP A 122 0.74 1.92 5.07
CA ASP A 122 1.56 3.08 4.79
C ASP A 122 2.02 3.72 6.12
N ILE A 123 3.16 4.40 6.10
CA ILE A 123 3.79 4.93 7.33
C ILE A 123 3.51 6.43 7.46
N ILE A 124 2.98 6.85 8.62
CA ILE A 124 2.86 8.27 8.98
C ILE A 124 4.26 8.90 9.01
N GLY A 125 4.40 10.08 8.40
CA GLY A 125 5.68 10.79 8.22
C GLY A 125 6.37 10.49 6.88
N ALA A 126 6.01 9.40 6.21
CA ALA A 126 6.63 8.99 4.95
C ALA A 126 6.34 9.91 3.75
N LYS A 127 5.37 10.83 3.86
CA LYS A 127 5.12 11.90 2.88
C LYS A 127 6.24 12.95 2.89
N ASN A 128 6.71 13.36 4.07
CA ASN A 128 7.73 14.40 4.21
C ASN A 128 8.80 13.98 5.22
N PRO A 129 9.55 12.90 4.92
CA PRO A 129 10.52 12.34 5.87
C PRO A 129 11.68 13.29 6.08
N ASP A 130 12.14 13.40 7.33
CA ASP A 130 13.39 14.07 7.64
C ASP A 130 14.57 13.17 7.17
N PRO A 131 15.48 13.65 6.32
CA PRO A 131 16.57 12.81 5.79
C PRO A 131 17.51 12.23 6.87
N LEU A 132 17.60 12.88 8.03
CA LEU A 132 18.43 12.46 9.15
C LEU A 132 17.62 11.70 10.21
N LEU A 133 16.34 12.03 10.37
CA LEU A 133 15.48 11.51 11.43
C LEU A 133 14.36 10.57 10.95
N PHE A 134 14.32 10.19 9.67
CA PHE A 134 13.28 9.31 9.11
C PHE A 134 13.11 7.99 9.88
N SER A 135 14.17 7.50 10.54
CA SER A 135 14.09 6.30 11.37
C SER A 135 13.15 6.45 12.57
N GLN A 136 12.87 7.69 13.02
CA GLN A 136 11.91 7.97 14.08
C GLN A 136 10.47 7.67 13.62
N ASP A 137 10.12 7.95 12.36
CA ASP A 137 8.82 7.59 11.79
C ASP A 137 8.66 6.07 11.74
N ILE A 138 9.72 5.36 11.31
CA ILE A 138 9.77 3.89 11.28
C ILE A 138 9.63 3.31 12.70
N GLN A 139 10.35 3.86 13.68
CA GLN A 139 10.26 3.42 15.06
C GLN A 139 8.88 3.70 15.66
N THR A 140 8.30 4.86 15.37
CA THR A 140 6.94 5.21 15.79
C THR A 140 5.93 4.22 15.23
N PHE A 141 6.00 3.91 13.94
CA PHE A 141 5.18 2.87 13.31
C PHE A 141 5.34 1.53 14.04
N ARG A 142 6.58 1.06 14.23
CA ARG A 142 6.86 -0.21 14.92
C ARG A 142 6.29 -0.25 16.33
N ASN A 143 6.35 0.85 17.07
CA ASN A 143 5.83 0.91 18.43
C ASN A 143 4.29 0.85 18.51
N HIS A 144 3.58 1.25 17.45
CA HIS A 144 2.12 1.38 17.46
C HIS A 144 1.36 0.33 16.62
N THR A 145 2.04 -0.47 15.79
CA THR A 145 1.39 -1.47 14.90
C THR A 145 0.87 -2.72 15.63
N GLY A 146 1.02 -2.81 16.96
CA GLY A 146 0.67 -4.00 17.75
C GLY A 146 1.59 -5.19 17.55
N THR A 147 1.30 -6.32 18.19
CA THR A 147 2.17 -7.52 18.21
C THR A 147 1.50 -8.80 17.72
N VAL A 148 0.19 -8.78 17.49
CA VAL A 148 -0.59 -9.93 17.03
C VAL A 148 -0.76 -9.86 15.52
N GLY A 149 -0.68 -11.00 14.85
CA GLY A 149 -0.98 -11.09 13.42
C GLY A 149 0.04 -10.46 12.49
N LEU A 150 1.27 -10.22 12.96
CA LEU A 150 2.33 -9.55 12.18
C LEU A 150 2.62 -10.24 10.83
N ASN A 151 2.43 -11.55 10.76
CA ASN A 151 2.58 -12.30 9.51
C ASN A 151 1.51 -11.93 8.46
N PHE A 152 0.38 -11.34 8.84
CA PHE A 152 -0.64 -10.82 7.93
C PHE A 152 -0.47 -9.34 7.59
N GLY A 153 0.50 -8.65 8.19
CA GLY A 153 0.79 -7.26 7.88
C GLY A 153 1.96 -7.11 6.93
N VAL A 154 1.92 -6.07 6.10
CA VAL A 154 3.02 -5.65 5.24
C VAL A 154 3.08 -4.12 5.29
N ALA A 155 4.26 -3.53 5.37
CA ALA A 155 4.42 -2.07 5.31
C ALA A 155 5.41 -1.65 4.23
N TYR A 156 5.15 -0.50 3.60
CA TYR A 156 6.01 0.08 2.56
C TYR A 156 6.39 1.52 2.90
N TYR A 157 7.61 1.89 2.52
CA TYR A 157 8.19 3.21 2.75
C TYR A 157 9.18 3.59 1.63
N PRO A 158 9.24 4.85 1.18
CA PRO A 158 8.43 6.01 1.59
C PRO A 158 7.11 6.14 0.77
N PHE A 159 6.43 7.29 0.87
CA PHE A 159 5.46 7.72 -0.14
C PHE A 159 6.15 7.88 -1.51
N ILE A 160 5.35 7.95 -2.56
CA ILE A 160 5.80 7.94 -3.95
C ILE A 160 5.29 9.19 -4.66
N GLY A 161 6.18 9.91 -5.32
CA GLY A 161 5.80 10.95 -6.28
C GLY A 161 5.24 10.28 -7.53
N THR A 162 4.10 10.75 -8.03
CA THR A 162 3.39 10.10 -9.14
C THR A 162 2.97 11.05 -10.26
N THR A 163 2.45 10.50 -11.36
CA THR A 163 1.73 11.25 -12.42
C THR A 163 0.23 10.93 -12.42
N ILE A 164 -0.37 10.67 -11.26
CA ILE A 164 -1.78 10.25 -11.17
C ILE A 164 -2.74 11.41 -11.44
N MET A 165 -2.45 12.55 -10.81
CA MET A 165 -3.12 13.82 -11.10
C MET A 165 -2.42 14.51 -12.26
N GLN A 166 -3.21 15.10 -13.14
CA GLN A 166 -2.77 15.92 -14.26
C GLN A 166 -2.93 17.41 -13.94
N PRO A 167 -2.23 18.31 -14.65
CA PRO A 167 -2.39 19.75 -14.46
C PRO A 167 -3.85 20.22 -14.55
N GLU A 168 -4.66 19.59 -15.40
CA GLU A 168 -6.07 19.94 -15.59
C GLU A 168 -7.00 19.50 -14.43
N ASP A 169 -6.52 18.65 -13.52
CA ASP A 169 -7.26 18.25 -12.31
C ASP A 169 -7.24 19.34 -11.23
N LEU A 170 -6.44 20.40 -11.43
CA LEU A 170 -6.26 21.50 -10.49
C LEU A 170 -6.50 22.85 -11.18
N ASP A 171 -7.06 23.78 -10.42
CA ASP A 171 -7.23 25.16 -10.85
C ASP A 171 -7.00 26.14 -9.69
N TYR A 172 -7.26 27.44 -9.91
CA TYR A 172 -7.03 28.44 -8.88
C TYR A 172 -7.93 28.26 -7.65
N THR A 173 -9.05 27.54 -7.76
CA THR A 173 -9.98 27.32 -6.63
C THR A 173 -9.38 26.41 -5.57
N ASN A 174 -8.38 25.60 -5.92
CA ASN A 174 -7.59 24.82 -4.97
C ASN A 174 -6.68 25.70 -4.09
N LEU A 175 -6.42 26.95 -4.47
CA LEU A 175 -5.62 27.89 -3.70
C LEU A 175 -6.51 28.76 -2.82
N PHE A 176 -6.13 28.93 -1.54
CA PHE A 176 -6.80 29.85 -0.60
C PHE A 176 -8.32 29.68 -0.47
N GLY A 177 -8.86 28.50 -0.77
CA GLY A 177 -10.30 28.25 -0.83
C GLY A 177 -11.02 29.06 -1.90
N GLY A 178 -10.34 29.36 -3.01
CA GLY A 178 -10.85 30.15 -4.14
C GLY A 178 -10.80 31.66 -3.97
N LYS A 179 -10.20 32.17 -2.89
CA LYS A 179 -10.07 33.61 -2.65
C LYS A 179 -9.00 34.24 -3.55
N THR A 180 -9.33 35.39 -4.12
CA THR A 180 -8.46 36.11 -5.07
C THR A 180 -7.49 37.06 -4.38
N GLU A 181 -7.80 37.53 -3.17
CA GLU A 181 -7.00 38.54 -2.48
C GLU A 181 -5.59 38.04 -2.14
N PRO A 182 -5.40 36.86 -1.52
CA PRO A 182 -4.05 36.35 -1.25
C PRO A 182 -3.29 36.03 -2.55
N LEU A 183 -4.02 35.64 -3.61
CA LEU A 183 -3.44 35.39 -4.91
C LEU A 183 -2.92 36.69 -5.54
N LYS A 184 -3.66 37.79 -5.40
CA LYS A 184 -3.23 39.12 -5.85
C LYS A 184 -1.95 39.57 -5.17
N GLU A 185 -1.85 39.39 -3.85
CA GLU A 185 -0.66 39.77 -3.08
C GLU A 185 0.60 39.05 -3.57
N LEU A 186 0.46 37.79 -3.99
CA LEU A 186 1.57 36.98 -4.51
C LEU A 186 1.91 37.31 -5.98
N LEU A 187 0.89 37.46 -6.83
CA LEU A 187 1.08 37.54 -8.28
C LEU A 187 1.20 38.99 -8.81
N SER A 188 0.73 39.98 -8.06
CA SER A 188 0.81 41.41 -8.40
C SER A 188 1.04 42.26 -7.13
N PRO A 189 2.15 42.04 -6.40
CA PRO A 189 2.45 42.85 -5.22
C PRO A 189 2.69 44.32 -5.61
N PRO A 190 2.47 45.30 -4.70
CA PRO A 190 2.73 46.71 -4.98
C PRO A 190 4.16 47.01 -5.45
N ALA A 191 5.14 46.21 -5.02
CA ALA A 191 6.54 46.33 -5.42
C ALA A 191 6.83 45.82 -6.84
N ALA A 192 5.97 44.97 -7.40
CA ALA A 192 6.12 44.38 -8.73
C ALA A 192 4.73 44.09 -9.36
N PRO A 193 3.99 45.12 -9.78
CA PRO A 193 2.63 44.96 -10.29
C PRO A 193 2.58 44.26 -11.65
N ASN A 194 1.59 43.40 -11.84
CA ASN A 194 1.29 42.70 -13.09
C ASN A 194 -0.14 43.02 -13.58
N SER A 195 -0.23 43.99 -14.49
CA SER A 195 -1.51 44.47 -15.04
C SER A 195 -2.33 43.39 -15.75
N LYS A 196 -1.68 42.39 -16.37
CA LYS A 196 -2.37 41.28 -17.03
C LYS A 196 -3.05 40.37 -16.01
N VAL A 197 -2.36 40.05 -14.91
CA VAL A 197 -2.94 39.28 -13.80
C VAL A 197 -4.10 40.04 -13.17
N GLU A 198 -3.96 41.34 -12.92
CA GLU A 198 -5.03 42.16 -12.34
C GLU A 198 -6.30 42.19 -13.21
N MET A 199 -6.16 42.16 -14.54
CA MET A 199 -7.31 42.03 -15.44
C MET A 199 -8.03 40.69 -15.25
N VAL A 200 -7.28 39.59 -15.11
CA VAL A 200 -7.88 38.26 -14.88
C VAL A 200 -8.53 38.19 -13.51
N LEU A 201 -7.89 38.69 -12.46
CA LEU A 201 -8.45 38.73 -11.10
C LEU A 201 -9.75 39.54 -11.04
N LYS A 202 -9.82 40.70 -11.72
CA LYS A 202 -11.06 41.48 -11.83
C LYS A 202 -12.20 40.69 -12.47
N LYS A 203 -11.92 39.89 -13.51
CA LYS A 203 -12.91 39.00 -14.12
C LYS A 203 -13.39 37.92 -13.14
N MET A 204 -12.51 37.42 -12.26
CA MET A 204 -12.88 36.41 -11.26
C MET A 204 -13.80 36.97 -10.17
N GLU A 205 -13.67 38.26 -9.87
CA GLU A 205 -14.48 38.98 -8.87
C GLU A 205 -15.79 39.56 -9.45
N ASP A 206 -15.91 39.62 -10.78
CA ASP A 206 -17.07 40.16 -11.48
C ASP A 206 -18.23 39.14 -11.50
N PRO A 207 -19.36 39.41 -10.81
CA PRO A 207 -20.50 38.50 -10.78
C PRO A 207 -21.19 38.35 -12.14
N ASP A 208 -20.99 39.27 -13.08
CA ASP A 208 -21.56 39.22 -14.43
C ASP A 208 -20.65 38.49 -15.43
N ASN A 209 -19.42 38.14 -15.04
CA ASN A 209 -18.51 37.40 -15.90
C ASN A 209 -18.99 35.95 -16.10
N LYS A 210 -19.00 35.50 -17.37
CA LYS A 210 -19.48 34.18 -17.79
C LYS A 210 -18.36 33.19 -18.16
N GLU A 211 -17.10 33.62 -18.11
CA GLU A 211 -15.96 32.75 -18.37
C GLU A 211 -15.89 31.63 -17.31
N LEU A 212 -15.57 30.41 -17.74
CA LEU A 212 -15.48 29.26 -16.85
C LEU A 212 -14.21 29.32 -16.00
N VAL A 213 -14.22 28.66 -14.83
CA VAL A 213 -13.04 28.52 -13.95
C VAL A 213 -11.82 28.05 -14.72
N GLY A 214 -11.97 27.03 -15.57
CA GLY A 214 -10.87 26.51 -16.40
C GLY A 214 -10.32 27.52 -17.43
N GLU A 215 -11.13 28.45 -17.91
CA GLU A 215 -10.69 29.51 -18.85
C GLU A 215 -9.89 30.59 -18.14
N LEU A 216 -10.36 31.02 -16.97
CA LEU A 216 -9.67 31.97 -16.10
C LEU A 216 -8.36 31.39 -15.57
N HIS A 217 -8.36 30.10 -15.19
CA HIS A 217 -7.16 29.36 -14.81
C HIS A 217 -6.10 29.36 -15.93
N LYS A 218 -6.49 29.04 -17.17
CA LYS A 218 -5.59 29.09 -18.33
C LYS A 218 -5.04 30.49 -18.58
N GLN A 219 -5.85 31.53 -18.40
CA GLN A 219 -5.37 32.92 -18.51
C GLN A 219 -4.32 33.25 -17.44
N LEU A 220 -4.53 32.82 -16.19
CA LEU A 220 -3.52 32.98 -15.13
C LEU A 220 -2.21 32.25 -15.47
N LEU A 221 -2.28 31.00 -15.95
CA LEU A 221 -1.09 30.24 -16.39
C LEU A 221 -0.30 30.95 -17.50
N LEU A 222 -1.00 31.62 -18.42
CA LEU A 222 -0.36 32.34 -19.54
C LEU A 222 0.21 33.71 -19.14
N THR A 223 -0.32 34.32 -18.07
CA THR A 223 -0.02 35.70 -17.70
C THR A 223 0.88 35.86 -16.47
N SER A 224 1.10 34.79 -15.69
CA SER A 224 2.02 34.78 -14.55
C SER A 224 2.86 33.51 -14.48
N SER A 225 4.18 33.69 -14.51
CA SER A 225 5.17 32.65 -14.24
C SER A 225 5.09 32.14 -12.80
N GLU A 226 4.79 33.02 -11.85
CA GLU A 226 4.68 32.74 -10.43
C GLU A 226 3.46 31.84 -10.17
N TYR A 227 2.33 32.14 -10.81
CA TYR A 227 1.14 31.28 -10.74
C TYR A 227 1.42 29.89 -11.28
N LYS A 228 2.08 29.80 -12.45
CA LYS A 228 2.49 28.52 -13.03
C LYS A 228 3.38 27.74 -12.05
N LEU A 229 4.38 28.39 -11.45
CA LEU A 229 5.26 27.78 -10.46
C LEU A 229 4.48 27.27 -9.22
N ILE A 230 3.50 28.03 -8.72
CA ILE A 230 2.64 27.61 -7.62
C ILE A 230 1.84 26.36 -8.01
N MET A 231 1.18 26.37 -9.17
CA MET A 231 0.36 25.25 -9.62
C MET A 231 1.18 23.98 -9.88
N ASP A 232 2.36 24.12 -10.51
CA ASP A 232 3.30 23.00 -10.69
C ASP A 232 3.69 22.41 -9.32
N LYS A 233 3.86 23.26 -8.30
CA LYS A 233 4.23 22.81 -6.97
C LYS A 233 3.09 22.14 -6.20
N VAL A 234 1.87 22.66 -6.34
CA VAL A 234 0.65 22.03 -5.80
C VAL A 234 0.43 20.68 -6.44
N LEU A 235 0.58 20.59 -7.77
CA LEU A 235 0.47 19.33 -8.49
C LEU A 235 1.49 18.30 -7.98
N GLN A 236 2.74 18.72 -7.74
CA GLN A 236 3.76 17.83 -7.18
C GLN A 236 3.39 17.32 -5.78
N ASP A 237 2.92 18.18 -4.86
CA ASP A 237 2.53 17.74 -3.51
C ASP A 237 1.28 16.85 -3.52
N ALA A 238 0.31 17.15 -4.40
CA ALA A 238 -0.92 16.38 -4.57
C ALA A 238 -0.66 14.99 -5.19
N ASN A 239 0.40 14.87 -6.00
CA ASN A 239 0.85 13.63 -6.60
C ASN A 239 1.75 12.77 -5.68
N LEU A 240 2.04 13.23 -4.47
CA LEU A 240 2.78 12.45 -3.48
C LEU A 240 1.80 11.56 -2.71
N LEU A 241 1.73 10.29 -3.10
CA LEU A 241 0.71 9.34 -2.66
C LEU A 241 1.28 8.26 -1.72
N PRO A 242 0.44 7.72 -0.82
CA PRO A 242 0.77 6.50 -0.09
C PRO A 242 0.93 5.30 -1.05
N PRO A 243 1.93 4.42 -0.85
CA PRO A 243 2.23 3.33 -1.78
C PRO A 243 1.23 2.17 -1.76
N SER A 244 0.40 2.00 -0.73
CA SER A 244 -0.49 0.84 -0.56
C SER A 244 -1.39 0.56 -1.78
N GLY A 245 -1.93 1.59 -2.43
CA GLY A 245 -2.72 1.44 -3.65
C GLY A 245 -1.92 0.83 -4.81
N GLY A 246 -0.75 1.40 -5.11
CA GLY A 246 0.14 0.88 -6.15
C GLY A 246 0.66 -0.52 -5.82
N MET A 247 0.96 -0.79 -4.55
CA MET A 247 1.40 -2.11 -4.09
C MET A 247 0.34 -3.18 -4.23
N ALA A 248 -0.93 -2.88 -3.91
CA ALA A 248 -2.02 -3.82 -4.16
C ALA A 248 -2.16 -4.14 -5.67
N GLY A 249 -1.92 -3.15 -6.54
CA GLY A 249 -1.87 -3.35 -7.99
C GLY A 249 -0.72 -4.27 -8.40
N ILE A 250 0.50 -3.96 -7.97
CA ILE A 250 1.71 -4.77 -8.24
C ILE A 250 1.54 -6.21 -7.77
N ILE A 251 1.00 -6.42 -6.57
CA ILE A 251 0.75 -7.76 -6.05
C ILE A 251 -0.22 -8.51 -6.96
N THR A 252 -1.31 -7.86 -7.38
CA THR A 252 -2.29 -8.44 -8.33
C THR A 252 -1.63 -8.80 -9.67
N LEU A 253 -0.80 -7.91 -10.20
CA LEU A 253 -0.05 -8.15 -11.44
C LEU A 253 0.87 -9.37 -11.34
N VAL A 254 1.64 -9.46 -10.25
CA VAL A 254 2.58 -10.55 -10.01
C VAL A 254 1.84 -11.87 -9.83
N ASP A 255 0.74 -11.89 -9.08
CA ASP A 255 -0.06 -13.10 -8.90
C ASP A 255 -0.60 -13.64 -10.22
N ASN A 256 -1.08 -12.76 -11.09
CA ASN A 256 -1.65 -13.14 -12.38
C ASN A 256 -0.60 -13.59 -13.40
N SER A 257 0.65 -13.14 -13.27
CA SER A 257 1.71 -13.41 -14.24
C SER A 257 2.68 -14.52 -13.82
N GLU A 258 3.04 -14.59 -12.53
CA GLU A 258 4.03 -15.53 -11.99
C GLU A 258 3.47 -16.42 -10.86
N GLY A 259 2.29 -16.10 -10.32
CA GLY A 259 1.66 -16.83 -9.21
C GLY A 259 1.97 -16.26 -7.83
N VAL A 260 1.12 -16.60 -6.85
CA VAL A 260 1.13 -16.04 -5.47
C VAL A 260 2.42 -16.35 -4.69
N TRP A 261 3.17 -17.36 -5.12
CA TRP A 261 4.46 -17.76 -4.57
C TRP A 261 5.62 -16.89 -5.02
N LYS A 262 5.41 -16.01 -6.01
CA LYS A 262 6.40 -15.03 -6.43
C LYS A 262 6.42 -13.82 -5.50
N ALA A 263 7.63 -13.38 -5.12
CA ALA A 263 7.80 -12.17 -4.34
C ALA A 263 7.42 -10.93 -5.19
N PRO A 264 6.55 -10.02 -4.69
CA PRO A 264 6.20 -8.77 -5.37
C PRO A 264 7.26 -7.69 -5.15
N ALA A 265 8.52 -8.02 -5.42
CA ALA A 265 9.69 -7.15 -5.27
C ALA A 265 10.58 -7.25 -6.52
N ASN A 266 11.47 -6.28 -6.69
CA ASN A 266 12.18 -6.02 -7.94
C ASN A 266 11.20 -5.75 -9.12
N VAL A 267 10.11 -5.04 -8.82
CA VAL A 267 9.07 -4.65 -9.80
C VAL A 267 9.01 -3.13 -9.84
N SER A 268 8.97 -2.57 -11.04
CA SER A 268 8.78 -1.12 -11.24
C SER A 268 7.34 -0.73 -10.94
N MET A 269 7.16 0.44 -10.33
CA MET A 269 5.83 1.00 -10.11
C MET A 269 5.47 1.96 -11.25
N SER A 270 4.41 1.65 -11.98
CA SER A 270 3.85 2.52 -13.02
C SER A 270 3.49 3.89 -12.43
N SER A 271 3.77 4.94 -13.20
CA SER A 271 3.53 6.34 -12.86
C SER A 271 4.34 6.89 -11.67
N ALA A 272 5.25 6.11 -11.08
CA ALA A 272 6.17 6.63 -10.07
C ALA A 272 7.29 7.47 -10.72
N THR A 273 7.46 8.71 -10.25
CA THR A 273 8.42 9.68 -10.81
C THR A 273 9.60 9.95 -9.90
N ASP A 274 9.36 10.01 -8.60
CA ASP A 274 10.35 10.38 -7.60
C ASP A 274 10.00 9.83 -6.22
N LEU A 275 10.97 9.89 -5.32
CA LEU A 275 10.82 9.51 -3.92
C LEU A 275 11.22 10.71 -3.04
N PRO A 276 10.48 10.99 -1.96
CA PRO A 276 10.82 12.09 -1.06
C PRO A 276 12.11 11.82 -0.26
N ILE A 277 12.56 10.56 -0.23
CA ILE A 277 13.87 10.16 0.30
C ILE A 277 14.44 8.99 -0.51
N ASN A 278 15.72 9.07 -0.86
CA ASN A 278 16.45 7.98 -1.52
C ASN A 278 17.27 7.23 -0.46
N LEU A 279 16.83 6.01 -0.13
CA LEU A 279 17.51 5.17 0.86
C LEU A 279 18.76 4.52 0.27
N THR A 280 19.86 4.60 1.02
CA THR A 280 21.06 3.77 0.82
C THR A 280 20.85 2.35 1.33
N ASP A 281 21.73 1.42 0.96
CA ASP A 281 21.67 0.04 1.43
C ASP A 281 21.77 -0.05 2.97
N ALA A 282 22.64 0.77 3.56
CA ALA A 282 22.81 0.84 5.02
C ALA A 282 21.54 1.34 5.72
N GLN A 283 20.89 2.38 5.18
CA GLN A 283 19.63 2.89 5.71
C GLN A 283 18.50 1.86 5.57
N GLN A 284 18.40 1.20 4.41
CA GLN A 284 17.40 0.14 4.20
C GLN A 284 17.61 -1.05 5.13
N SER A 285 18.85 -1.42 5.45
CA SER A 285 19.12 -2.57 6.34
C SER A 285 18.39 -2.46 7.68
N GLY A 286 18.25 -1.24 8.23
CA GLY A 286 17.50 -0.99 9.47
C GLY A 286 15.97 -1.04 9.32
N LEU A 287 15.44 -0.94 8.10
CA LEU A 287 14.01 -1.16 7.81
C LEU A 287 13.70 -2.66 7.76
N ASN A 288 14.62 -3.43 7.19
CA ASN A 288 14.50 -4.86 6.98
C ASN A 288 14.47 -5.69 8.27
N VAL A 289 15.36 -5.40 9.21
CA VAL A 289 15.48 -6.15 10.47
C VAL A 289 15.52 -5.17 11.63
N ASP A 290 14.68 -5.41 12.62
CA ASP A 290 14.65 -4.66 13.86
C ASP A 290 14.90 -5.60 15.03
N ALA A 291 15.94 -5.35 15.81
CA ALA A 291 16.35 -6.24 16.89
C ALA A 291 15.38 -6.24 18.09
N ILE A 292 14.54 -5.20 18.22
CA ILE A 292 13.68 -4.99 19.40
C ILE A 292 12.25 -5.44 19.09
N SER A 293 11.63 -4.86 18.07
CA SER A 293 10.25 -5.13 17.67
C SER A 293 10.11 -6.35 16.76
N GLY A 294 11.18 -6.72 16.03
CA GLY A 294 11.14 -7.73 14.98
C GLY A 294 10.35 -7.35 13.72
N LYS A 295 9.88 -6.11 13.63
CA LYS A 295 8.98 -5.64 12.57
C LYS A 295 9.72 -5.08 11.36
N SER A 296 9.56 -5.73 10.21
CA SER A 296 10.13 -5.25 8.94
C SER A 296 9.28 -4.19 8.27
N VAL A 297 9.94 -3.31 7.52
CA VAL A 297 9.33 -2.38 6.57
C VAL A 297 10.02 -2.58 5.23
N ASN A 298 9.24 -2.66 4.15
CA ASN A 298 9.78 -2.83 2.80
C ASN A 298 10.09 -1.46 2.19
N ALA A 299 11.29 -1.33 1.61
CA ALA A 299 11.69 -0.09 0.96
C ALA A 299 11.20 -0.04 -0.49
N ILE A 300 10.81 1.15 -0.94
CA ILE A 300 10.73 1.52 -2.36
C ILE A 300 11.94 2.40 -2.65
N ARG A 301 12.70 2.07 -3.70
CA ARG A 301 14.01 2.70 -3.96
C ARG A 301 14.18 3.08 -5.41
N SER A 302 14.91 4.17 -5.63
CA SER A 302 15.34 4.60 -6.95
C SER A 302 16.73 4.05 -7.26
N PHE A 303 16.85 3.43 -8.44
CA PHE A 303 18.09 2.85 -8.94
C PHE A 303 18.47 3.50 -10.27
N PRO A 304 19.70 4.04 -10.40
CA PRO A 304 20.18 4.57 -11.67
C PRO A 304 20.04 3.55 -12.81
N GLY A 305 19.35 3.93 -13.89
CA GLY A 305 19.11 3.08 -15.06
C GLY A 305 18.00 2.04 -14.93
N GLN A 306 17.43 1.82 -13.74
CA GLN A 306 16.32 0.89 -13.51
C GLN A 306 15.04 1.59 -13.01
N GLY A 307 15.13 2.86 -12.61
CA GLY A 307 13.99 3.63 -12.12
C GLY A 307 13.61 3.30 -10.68
N ILE A 308 12.35 3.48 -10.33
CA ILE A 308 11.82 3.23 -8.99
C ILE A 308 11.31 1.80 -8.90
N LEU A 309 11.87 1.03 -7.97
CA LEU A 309 11.56 -0.38 -7.75
C LEU A 309 11.04 -0.60 -6.33
N VAL A 310 10.06 -1.49 -6.20
CA VAL A 310 9.72 -2.12 -4.92
C VAL A 310 10.88 -3.02 -4.52
N TRP A 311 11.48 -2.78 -3.36
CA TRP A 311 12.76 -3.39 -2.97
C TRP A 311 12.68 -4.08 -1.59
N GLY A 312 11.63 -4.86 -1.38
CA GLY A 312 11.43 -5.70 -0.20
C GLY A 312 10.14 -6.53 -0.32
N ALA A 313 10.14 -7.73 0.25
CA ALA A 313 8.99 -8.63 0.24
C ALA A 313 8.77 -9.33 1.60
N ARG A 314 9.05 -8.63 2.70
CA ARG A 314 8.83 -9.11 4.07
C ARG A 314 7.45 -8.75 4.60
N THR A 315 6.89 -9.61 5.44
CA THR A 315 5.75 -9.27 6.31
C THR A 315 6.24 -8.45 7.50
N LEU A 316 5.35 -7.99 8.37
CA LEU A 316 5.76 -7.40 9.65
C LEU A 316 6.38 -8.43 10.60
N ASP A 317 6.27 -9.73 10.34
CA ASP A 317 6.91 -10.79 11.15
C ASP A 317 8.33 -11.07 10.64
N GLY A 318 9.15 -10.02 10.62
CA GLY A 318 10.46 -9.99 9.94
C GLY A 318 11.51 -10.96 10.49
N ASN A 319 11.42 -11.28 11.77
CA ASN A 319 12.34 -12.19 12.45
C ASN A 319 11.88 -13.65 12.45
N SER A 320 10.65 -13.93 12.01
CA SER A 320 10.14 -15.30 11.90
C SER A 320 10.92 -16.11 10.87
N MET A 321 11.09 -17.41 11.11
CA MET A 321 11.64 -18.32 10.11
C MET A 321 10.59 -18.76 9.11
N ASP A 322 9.33 -18.85 9.53
CA ASP A 322 8.24 -19.41 8.74
C ASP A 322 7.47 -18.33 7.97
N TRP A 323 7.25 -17.16 8.59
CA TRP A 323 6.31 -16.16 8.09
C TRP A 323 6.94 -14.85 7.64
N LYS A 324 8.28 -14.84 7.50
CA LYS A 324 9.06 -13.66 7.12
C LYS A 324 8.60 -13.00 5.82
N TYR A 325 8.20 -13.80 4.85
CA TYR A 325 8.02 -13.34 3.47
C TYR A 325 6.56 -13.32 3.04
N ILE A 326 6.19 -12.25 2.34
CA ILE A 326 4.87 -12.06 1.72
C ILE A 326 4.44 -13.27 0.89
N PRO A 327 5.24 -13.76 -0.09
CA PRO A 327 4.84 -14.91 -0.91
C PRO A 327 4.57 -16.17 -0.08
N VAL A 328 5.30 -16.40 1.01
CA VAL A 328 5.09 -17.58 1.86
C VAL A 328 3.73 -17.50 2.57
N ARG A 329 3.45 -16.37 3.23
CA ARG A 329 2.16 -16.16 3.91
C ARG A 329 1.00 -16.24 2.94
N ARG A 330 1.10 -15.57 1.78
CA ARG A 330 0.02 -15.50 0.79
C ARG A 330 -0.19 -16.84 0.10
N THR A 331 0.86 -17.59 -0.20
CA THR A 331 0.74 -18.94 -0.80
C THR A 331 0.01 -19.89 0.12
N ILE A 332 0.37 -19.96 1.41
CA ILE A 332 -0.35 -20.82 2.36
C ILE A 332 -1.82 -20.40 2.45
N THR A 333 -2.10 -19.11 2.52
CA THR A 333 -3.47 -18.57 2.58
C THR A 333 -4.27 -18.99 1.34
N PHE A 334 -3.69 -18.83 0.15
CA PHE A 334 -4.29 -19.24 -1.12
C PHE A 334 -4.59 -20.74 -1.16
N LEU A 335 -3.63 -21.59 -0.77
CA LEU A 335 -3.79 -23.04 -0.73
C LEU A 335 -4.89 -23.45 0.26
N GLU A 336 -4.87 -22.87 1.47
CA GLU A 336 -5.85 -23.16 2.51
C GLU A 336 -7.26 -22.79 2.08
N GLN A 337 -7.47 -21.58 1.56
CA GLN A 337 -8.78 -21.12 1.11
C GLN A 337 -9.29 -21.92 -0.09
N SER A 338 -8.41 -22.26 -1.04
CA SER A 338 -8.77 -23.10 -2.19
C SER A 338 -9.20 -24.51 -1.76
N CYS A 339 -8.46 -25.12 -0.82
CA CYS A 339 -8.81 -26.45 -0.29
C CYS A 339 -10.12 -26.41 0.52
N LYS A 340 -10.31 -25.38 1.35
CA LYS A 340 -11.56 -25.17 2.12
C LYS A 340 -12.77 -25.02 1.20
N LEU A 341 -12.65 -24.20 0.16
CA LEU A 341 -13.72 -23.98 -0.82
C LEU A 341 -14.07 -25.28 -1.54
N ALA A 342 -13.07 -26.02 -2.00
CA ALA A 342 -13.29 -27.30 -2.69
C ALA A 342 -13.92 -28.35 -1.76
N ALA A 343 -13.50 -28.41 -0.49
CA ALA A 343 -14.05 -29.33 0.49
C ALA A 343 -15.54 -29.09 0.82
N ARG A 344 -16.08 -27.87 0.57
CA ARG A 344 -17.50 -27.56 0.81
C ARG A 344 -18.45 -28.47 0.02
N ALA A 345 -18.05 -28.96 -1.15
CA ALA A 345 -18.86 -29.87 -1.97
C ALA A 345 -19.15 -31.23 -1.30
N TYR A 346 -18.37 -31.60 -0.28
CA TYR A 346 -18.50 -32.86 0.45
C TYR A 346 -19.28 -32.75 1.76
N VAL A 347 -19.72 -31.54 2.13
CA VAL A 347 -20.57 -31.35 3.31
C VAL A 347 -21.89 -32.08 3.09
N PHE A 348 -22.35 -32.83 4.10
CA PHE A 348 -23.53 -33.71 4.06
C PHE A 348 -23.45 -34.93 3.12
N GLN A 349 -22.27 -35.25 2.56
CA GLN A 349 -22.05 -36.55 1.92
C GLN A 349 -21.91 -37.67 2.98
N PRO A 350 -22.12 -38.95 2.62
CA PRO A 350 -21.81 -40.07 3.51
C PRO A 350 -20.36 -40.01 4.02
N ASN A 351 -20.17 -40.08 5.33
CA ASN A 351 -18.84 -40.02 5.96
C ASN A 351 -18.15 -41.40 5.88
N ASP A 352 -17.77 -41.80 4.67
CA ASP A 352 -17.20 -43.12 4.37
C ASP A 352 -15.91 -43.03 3.55
N GLN A 353 -15.29 -44.19 3.31
CA GLN A 353 -14.02 -44.30 2.58
C GLN A 353 -14.07 -43.73 1.16
N ASN A 354 -15.22 -43.80 0.48
CA ASN A 354 -15.34 -43.29 -0.89
C ASN A 354 -15.27 -41.77 -0.89
N THR A 355 -15.99 -41.11 0.03
CA THR A 355 -15.95 -39.66 0.22
C THR A 355 -14.54 -39.18 0.59
N TRP A 356 -13.87 -39.88 1.52
CA TRP A 356 -12.50 -39.53 1.94
C TRP A 356 -11.50 -39.63 0.78
N GLN A 357 -11.62 -40.68 -0.05
CA GLN A 357 -10.76 -40.85 -1.20
C GLN A 357 -11.02 -39.79 -2.28
N ALA A 358 -12.29 -39.44 -2.50
CA ALA A 358 -12.68 -38.41 -3.47
C ALA A 358 -12.12 -37.03 -3.09
N VAL A 359 -12.31 -36.59 -1.84
CA VAL A 359 -11.78 -35.29 -1.38
C VAL A 359 -10.27 -35.25 -1.38
N THR A 360 -9.61 -36.35 -0.99
CA THR A 360 -8.14 -36.47 -1.02
C THR A 360 -7.61 -36.33 -2.44
N SER A 361 -8.18 -37.10 -3.39
CA SER A 361 -7.74 -37.09 -4.79
C SER A 361 -7.92 -35.72 -5.45
N MET A 362 -9.01 -35.02 -5.12
CA MET A 362 -9.29 -33.66 -5.61
C MET A 362 -8.23 -32.67 -5.11
N ILE A 363 -7.91 -32.69 -3.81
CA ILE A 363 -6.89 -31.80 -3.22
C ILE A 363 -5.50 -32.13 -3.79
N GLU A 364 -5.14 -33.41 -3.91
CA GLU A 364 -3.87 -33.84 -4.50
C GLU A 364 -3.73 -33.39 -5.96
N SER A 365 -4.81 -33.45 -6.75
CA SER A 365 -4.82 -32.95 -8.13
C SER A 365 -4.58 -31.44 -8.19
N PHE A 366 -5.20 -30.68 -7.30
CA PHE A 366 -4.97 -29.24 -7.18
C PHE A 366 -3.51 -28.92 -6.81
N LEU A 367 -2.99 -29.53 -5.74
CA LEU A 367 -1.60 -29.31 -5.30
C LEU A 367 -0.57 -29.76 -6.34
N THR A 368 -0.87 -30.82 -7.11
CA THR A 368 -0.06 -31.23 -8.26
C THR A 368 0.02 -30.14 -9.32
N SER A 369 -1.10 -29.45 -9.60
CA SER A 369 -1.11 -28.32 -10.54
C SER A 369 -0.22 -27.17 -10.05
N ILE A 370 -0.32 -26.81 -8.77
CA ILE A 370 0.49 -25.74 -8.17
C ILE A 370 1.99 -26.11 -8.18
N TRP A 371 2.32 -27.36 -7.83
CA TRP A 371 3.71 -27.85 -7.89
C TRP A 371 4.28 -27.79 -9.31
N LYS A 372 3.51 -28.21 -10.33
CA LYS A 372 3.94 -28.14 -11.74
C LYS A 372 4.16 -26.70 -12.23
N GLN A 373 3.47 -25.73 -11.63
CA GLN A 373 3.67 -24.30 -11.89
C GLN A 373 4.84 -23.70 -11.09
N GLY A 374 5.50 -24.48 -10.24
CA GLY A 374 6.64 -24.04 -9.43
C GLY A 374 6.28 -23.43 -8.08
N GLY A 375 5.02 -23.48 -7.65
CA GLY A 375 4.58 -22.89 -6.39
C GLY A 375 4.88 -23.69 -5.13
N LEU A 376 5.29 -24.95 -5.28
CA LEU A 376 5.72 -25.83 -4.18
C LEU A 376 7.13 -26.35 -4.44
N ALA A 377 7.93 -26.47 -3.38
CA ALA A 377 9.30 -26.96 -3.45
C ALA A 377 9.33 -28.49 -3.44
N GLY A 378 10.14 -29.12 -4.31
CA GLY A 378 10.36 -30.57 -4.30
C GLY A 378 10.65 -31.13 -5.68
N ALA A 379 11.54 -32.13 -5.76
CA ALA A 379 11.91 -32.75 -7.03
C ALA A 379 10.80 -33.63 -7.63
N LYS A 380 9.92 -34.16 -6.77
CA LYS A 380 8.72 -34.93 -7.11
C LYS A 380 7.57 -34.48 -6.22
N ALA A 381 6.33 -34.72 -6.66
CA ALA A 381 5.13 -34.33 -5.92
C ALA A 381 5.11 -34.80 -4.45
N SER A 382 5.59 -36.02 -4.17
CA SER A 382 5.64 -36.56 -2.81
C SER A 382 6.64 -35.86 -1.86
N ASP A 383 7.60 -35.11 -2.42
CA ASP A 383 8.50 -34.27 -1.63
C ASP A 383 7.88 -32.89 -1.36
N ALA A 384 6.91 -32.49 -2.21
CA ALA A 384 6.31 -31.17 -2.20
C ALA A 384 5.04 -31.09 -1.36
N PHE A 385 4.23 -32.15 -1.32
CA PHE A 385 3.03 -32.18 -0.49
C PHE A 385 2.58 -33.60 -0.13
N SER A 386 1.75 -33.70 0.90
CA SER A 386 0.98 -34.91 1.21
C SER A 386 -0.43 -34.54 1.71
N VAL A 387 -1.40 -35.40 1.39
CA VAL A 387 -2.79 -35.26 1.83
C VAL A 387 -3.21 -36.56 2.51
N HIS A 388 -3.78 -36.46 3.70
CA HIS A 388 -4.22 -37.61 4.48
C HIS A 388 -5.67 -37.41 4.95
N CYS A 389 -6.51 -38.39 4.68
CA CYS A 389 -7.86 -38.50 5.22
C CYS A 389 -8.20 -39.98 5.46
N GLY A 390 -8.70 -40.33 6.64
CA GLY A 390 -9.27 -41.65 6.90
C GLY A 390 -9.18 -42.12 8.36
N LEU A 391 -9.93 -43.18 8.67
CA LEU A 391 -9.91 -43.87 9.96
C LEU A 391 -8.53 -44.43 10.27
N GLY A 392 -8.00 -44.13 11.45
CA GLY A 392 -6.66 -44.55 11.88
C GLY A 392 -5.52 -43.77 11.22
N LYS A 393 -5.82 -42.80 10.34
CA LYS A 393 -4.85 -41.86 9.77
C LYS A 393 -5.03 -40.45 10.35
N THR A 394 -6.20 -39.87 10.16
CA THR A 394 -6.55 -38.52 10.62
C THR A 394 -7.76 -38.51 11.54
N MET A 395 -8.55 -39.58 11.53
CA MET A 395 -9.80 -39.70 12.29
C MET A 395 -9.80 -40.93 13.18
N THR A 396 -10.47 -40.81 14.32
CA THR A 396 -10.85 -41.91 15.19
C THR A 396 -12.26 -42.42 14.83
N ALA A 397 -12.68 -43.55 15.40
CA ALA A 397 -14.07 -44.01 15.25
C ALA A 397 -15.07 -43.00 15.85
N GLN A 398 -14.69 -42.35 16.96
CA GLN A 398 -15.52 -41.31 17.58
C GLN A 398 -15.69 -40.10 16.67
N ASP A 399 -14.63 -39.66 15.98
CA ASP A 399 -14.73 -38.56 15.02
C ASP A 399 -15.78 -38.84 13.93
N ILE A 400 -15.85 -40.09 13.45
CA ILE A 400 -16.84 -40.48 12.43
C ILE A 400 -18.25 -40.47 13.01
N LEU A 401 -18.44 -40.99 14.22
CA LEU A 401 -19.74 -40.98 14.92
C LEU A 401 -20.23 -39.54 15.21
N ASP A 402 -19.30 -38.64 15.52
CA ASP A 402 -19.58 -37.22 15.75
C ASP A 402 -19.75 -36.44 14.43
N GLY A 403 -19.58 -37.09 13.28
CA GLY A 403 -19.76 -36.49 11.95
C GLY A 403 -18.57 -35.64 11.46
N TYR A 404 -17.41 -35.74 12.09
CA TYR A 404 -16.20 -35.04 11.66
C TYR A 404 -15.51 -35.78 10.51
N MET A 405 -15.08 -35.01 9.51
CA MET A 405 -14.13 -35.43 8.48
C MET A 405 -12.85 -34.58 8.60
N LYS A 406 -11.75 -35.19 9.05
CA LYS A 406 -10.47 -34.50 9.25
C LYS A 406 -9.50 -34.78 8.11
N ILE A 407 -8.98 -33.74 7.50
CA ILE A 407 -8.02 -33.80 6.38
C ILE A 407 -6.75 -33.09 6.82
N ASN A 408 -5.62 -33.80 6.81
CA ASN A 408 -4.31 -33.22 7.07
C ASN A 408 -3.60 -32.97 5.73
N ILE A 409 -3.15 -31.73 5.52
CA ILE A 409 -2.44 -31.32 4.31
C ILE A 409 -1.08 -30.78 4.75
N HIS A 410 -0.02 -31.32 4.17
CA HIS A 410 1.35 -30.83 4.36
C HIS A 410 1.88 -30.33 3.03
N VAL A 411 2.56 -29.19 3.02
CA VAL A 411 3.13 -28.57 1.81
C VAL A 411 4.52 -28.01 2.10
N ALA A 412 5.42 -28.08 1.13
CA ALA A 412 6.73 -27.46 1.14
C ALA A 412 6.70 -26.17 0.31
N ILE A 413 6.88 -25.02 0.96
CA ILE A 413 6.79 -23.71 0.30
C ILE A 413 8.15 -23.25 -0.21
N THR A 414 8.15 -22.57 -1.35
CA THR A 414 9.33 -21.92 -1.92
C THR A 414 9.64 -20.61 -1.17
N HIS A 415 10.90 -20.40 -0.80
CA HIS A 415 11.36 -19.13 -0.20
C HIS A 415 12.10 -18.28 -1.25
N PRO A 416 11.95 -16.94 -1.21
CA PRO A 416 12.67 -16.05 -2.12
C PRO A 416 14.16 -15.97 -1.80
N ALA A 417 15.00 -15.81 -2.84
CA ALA A 417 16.42 -15.50 -2.69
C ALA A 417 16.61 -13.98 -2.54
N GLU A 418 16.69 -13.50 -1.29
CA GLU A 418 16.88 -12.07 -0.99
C GLU A 418 18.34 -11.60 -1.13
N PHE A 419 19.30 -12.46 -0.80
CA PHE A 419 20.73 -12.13 -0.83
C PHE A 419 21.47 -13.07 -1.78
N ILE A 420 22.33 -12.49 -2.63
CA ILE A 420 23.24 -13.23 -3.49
C ILE A 420 24.67 -12.94 -3.01
N ILE A 421 25.36 -13.96 -2.52
CA ILE A 421 26.75 -13.88 -2.10
C ILE A 421 27.62 -14.51 -3.19
N ILE A 422 28.44 -13.71 -3.86
CA ILE A 422 29.40 -14.17 -4.87
C ILE A 422 30.79 -14.17 -4.22
N SER A 423 31.42 -15.35 -4.13
CA SER A 423 32.78 -15.50 -3.62
C SER A 423 33.76 -15.71 -4.77
N PHE A 424 34.85 -14.93 -4.78
CA PHE A 424 35.95 -15.10 -5.73
C PHE A 424 37.13 -15.75 -5.03
N SER A 425 37.68 -16.79 -5.65
CA SER A 425 38.97 -17.38 -5.28
C SER A 425 39.84 -17.53 -6.52
N GLN A 426 41.13 -17.25 -6.38
CA GLN A 426 42.10 -17.49 -7.45
C GLN A 426 42.51 -18.97 -7.40
N GLN A 427 42.17 -19.72 -8.45
CA GLN A 427 42.68 -21.07 -8.62
C GLN A 427 44.10 -21.02 -9.19
N MET A 428 45.03 -21.81 -8.65
CA MET A 428 46.36 -21.97 -9.23
C MET A 428 46.27 -22.57 -10.63
N ALA A 429 47.12 -22.10 -11.55
CA ALA A 429 47.21 -22.63 -12.90
C ALA A 429 47.43 -24.15 -12.84
N GLN A 430 46.48 -24.90 -13.40
CA GLN A 430 46.67 -26.34 -13.62
C GLN A 430 47.67 -26.48 -14.78
N SER A 431 48.76 -27.21 -14.53
CA SER A 431 49.80 -27.50 -15.53
C SER A 431 49.47 -28.74 -16.33
#